data_AF-A0A3D4CTK5-F1
#
_entry.id   AF-A0A3D4CTK5-F1
#
_cell.length_a   1.000
_cell.length_b   1.000
_cell.length_c   1.000
_cell.angle_alpha   90.00
_cell.angle_beta   90.00
_cell.angle_gamma   90.00
#
_symmetry.space_group_name_H-M   'P 1'
#
loop_
_entity.id
_entity.type
_entity.pdbx_description
1 polymer ?
#
loop_
_entity_poly.entity_id
_entity_poly.type
_entity_poly.pdbx_seq_one_letter_code
_entity_poly.pdbx_strand_id
1 'polypeptide(L)' 'KNAGQIFLFDLEEDMGEQNNLAGQNSEIVEALQKRMAALDKEISSNARAPWTRG' A
#
# COMPACT_ATOMS: atom_id res chain seq x y z
N LYS A 1 13.28 5.83 -13.60
CA LYS A 1 12.09 5.47 -12.79
C LYS A 1 12.55 5.45 -11.35
N ASN A 2 12.18 6.45 -10.54
CA ASN A 2 12.36 6.33 -9.08
C ASN A 2 11.31 5.33 -8.60
N ALA A 3 11.67 4.04 -8.61
CA ALA A 3 10.91 3.06 -7.88
C ALA A 3 11.07 3.44 -6.41
N GLY A 4 10.01 3.98 -5.80
CA GLY A 4 10.03 4.31 -4.38
C GLY A 4 10.51 3.10 -3.57
N GLN A 5 11.23 3.36 -2.49
CA GLN A 5 11.74 2.29 -1.64
C GLN A 5 10.55 1.53 -1.03
N ILE A 6 10.56 0.20 -1.18
CA ILE A 6 9.52 -0.67 -0.65
C ILE A 6 9.95 -1.17 0.72
N PHE A 7 9.01 -1.12 1.66
CA PHE A 7 9.16 -1.69 2.99
C PHE A 7 8.04 -2.69 3.24
N LEU A 8 8.38 -3.75 3.98
CA LEU A 8 7.43 -4.74 4.46
C LEU A 8 7.77 -5.00 5.92
N PHE A 9 6.79 -4.88 6.79
CA PHE A 9 6.92 -5.11 8.23
C PHE A 9 5.88 -6.15 8.65
N ASP A 10 6.26 -6.98 9.60
CA ASP A 10 5.33 -7.88 10.29
C ASP A 10 4.88 -7.19 11.57
N LEU A 11 3.64 -6.71 11.61
CA LEU A 11 3.13 -5.95 12.76
C LEU A 11 2.78 -6.84 13.96
N GLU A 12 2.70 -8.17 13.78
CA GLU A 12 2.47 -9.10 14.88
C GLU A 12 3.75 -9.28 15.71
N GLU A 13 4.88 -9.42 15.03
CA GLU A 13 6.19 -9.64 15.66
C GLU A 13 7.02 -8.34 15.83
N ASP A 14 6.74 -7.31 15.03
CA ASP A 14 7.49 -6.06 14.95
C ASP A 14 6.56 -4.85 14.80
N MET A 15 5.81 -4.57 15.87
CA MET A 15 4.95 -3.38 15.98
C MET A 15 5.72 -2.05 15.83
N GLY A 16 7.03 -2.06 16.08
CA GLY A 16 7.89 -0.87 15.94
C GLY A 16 8.33 -0.59 14.50
N GLU A 17 7.97 -1.44 13.54
CA GLU A 17 8.36 -1.33 12.12
C GLU A 17 9.89 -1.17 11.95
N GLN A 18 10.67 -1.91 12.73
CA GLN A 18 12.14 -1.76 12.76
C GLN A 18 12.84 -2.67 11.73
N ASN A 19 12.22 -3.78 11.37
CA ASN A 19 12.79 -4.85 10.57
C ASN A 19 12.14 -4.90 9.19
N ASN A 20 12.82 -4.34 8.18
CA ASN A 20 12.34 -4.40 6.80
C ASN A 20 12.54 -5.81 6.19
N LEU A 21 11.44 -6.48 5.87
CA LEU A 21 11.38 -7.81 5.26
C LEU A 21 11.17 -7.78 3.73
N ALA A 22 11.08 -6.60 3.10
CA ALA A 22 10.69 -6.47 1.70
C ALA A 22 11.62 -7.24 0.74
N GLY A 23 12.91 -7.27 1.03
CA GLY A 23 13.90 -8.00 0.22
C GLY A 23 13.84 -9.52 0.38
N GLN A 24 13.24 -10.02 1.45
CA GLN A 24 13.15 -11.45 1.77
C GLN A 24 11.82 -12.06 1.30
N ASN A 25 10.77 -11.24 1.20
CA ASN A 25 9.41 -11.69 0.92
C ASN A 25 8.80 -10.96 -0.29
N SER A 26 9.40 -11.11 -1.47
CA SER A 26 8.93 -10.44 -2.69
C SER A 26 7.51 -10.82 -3.10
N GLU A 27 7.10 -12.07 -2.84
CA GLU A 27 5.74 -12.54 -3.14
C GLU A 27 4.67 -11.81 -2.30
N ILE A 28 4.94 -11.61 -1.01
CA ILE A 28 4.04 -10.89 -0.10
C ILE A 28 3.94 -9.41 -0.52
N VAL A 29 5.07 -8.81 -0.88
CA VAL A 29 5.11 -7.44 -1.43
C VAL A 29 4.21 -7.31 -2.66
N GLU A 30 4.33 -8.21 -3.62
CA GLU A 30 3.51 -8.17 -4.84
C GLU A 30 2.02 -8.34 -4.54
N ALA A 31 1.67 -9.26 -3.64
CA ALA A 31 0.28 -9.49 -3.24
C ALA A 31 -0.33 -8.25 -2.58
N LEU A 32 0.39 -7.61 -1.66
CA LEU A 32 -0.05 -6.39 -0.98
C LEU A 32 -0.16 -5.21 -1.96
N GLN A 33 0.78 -5.07 -2.89
CA GLN A 33 0.71 -4.03 -3.93
C GLN A 33 -0.51 -4.20 -4.83
N LYS A 34 -0.81 -5.44 -5.27
CA LYS A 34 -2.02 -5.73 -6.06
C LYS A 34 -3.28 -5.36 -5.29
N ARG A 35 -3.34 -5.69 -3.99
CA ARG A 35 -4.48 -5.34 -3.13
C ARG A 35 -4.63 -3.83 -2.97
N MET A 36 -3.52 -3.12 -2.74
CA MET A 36 -3.51 -1.66 -2.65
C MET A 36 -4.04 -1.01 -3.93
N ALA A 37 -3.57 -1.45 -5.10
CA ALA A 37 -4.02 -0.92 -6.39
C ALA A 37 -5.51 -1.21 -6.65
N ALA A 38 -6.01 -2.38 -6.26
CA ALA A 38 -7.43 -2.72 -6.37
C ALA A 38 -8.29 -1.81 -5.48
N LEU A 39 -7.89 -1.62 -4.23
CA LEU A 39 -8.58 -0.71 -3.29
C LEU A 39 -8.56 0.74 -3.77
N ASP A 40 -7.42 1.23 -4.27
CA ASP A 40 -7.30 2.59 -4.79
C ASP A 40 -8.25 2.84 -5.97
N LYS A 41 -8.38 1.84 -6.87
CA LYS A 41 -9.34 1.87 -7.96
C LYS A 41 -10.78 1.93 -7.46
N GLU A 42 -11.12 1.15 -6.43
CA GLU A 42 -12.45 1.15 -5.82
C GLU A 42 -12.76 2.49 -5.13
N ILE A 43 -11.82 3.03 -4.36
CA ILE A 43 -11.97 4.33 -3.68
C ILE A 43 -12.14 5.44 -4.71
N SER A 44 -11.30 5.46 -5.76
CA SER A 44 -11.36 6.45 -6.84
C SER A 44 -12.69 6.38 -7.59
N SER A 45 -13.23 5.18 -7.82
CA SER A 45 -14.53 5.00 -8.50
C SER A 45 -15.70 5.47 -7.64
N ASN A 46 -15.59 5.33 -6.32
CA ASN A 46 -16.60 5.75 -5.36
C ASN A 46 -16.39 7.16 -4.80
N ALA A 47 -15.37 7.87 -5.28
CA ALA A 47 -15.02 9.21 -4.81
C ALA A 47 -16.19 10.16 -5.12
N ARG A 48 -16.80 10.70 -4.05
CA ARG A 48 -17.84 11.72 -4.20
C ARG A 48 -17.27 12.95 -4.88
N ALA A 49 -18.06 13.54 -5.77
CA ALA A 49 -17.69 14.81 -6.40
C ALA A 49 -17.38 15.87 -5.31
N PRO A 50 -16.35 16.71 -5.50
CA PRO A 50 -16.10 17.83 -4.61
C PRO A 50 -17.34 18.72 -4.49
N TRP A 51 -17.60 19.25 -3.31
CA TRP A 51 -18.66 20.25 -3.13
C TRP A 51 -18.28 21.55 -3.84
N THR A 52 -18.76 21.74 -5.06
CA THR A 52 -18.67 23.03 -5.77
C THR A 52 -19.77 23.95 -5.26
N ARG A 53 -19.41 25.05 -4.57
CA ARG A 53 -20.36 26.16 -4.37
C ARG A 53 -20.51 26.88 -5.71
N GLY A 54 -21.71 26.83 -6.29
CA GLY A 54 -22.12 27.73 -7.37
C GLY A 54 -22.41 29.13 -6.83
#